data_AF-A0A7S3BZ64-F1
#
_entry.id   AF-A0A7S3BZ64-F1
#
_cell.length_a   1.000
_cell.length_b   1.000
_cell.length_c   1.000
_cell.angle_alpha   90.00
_cell.angle_beta   90.00
_cell.angle_gamma   90.00
#
_symmetry.space_group_name_H-M   'P 1'
#
loop_
_entity.id
_entity.type
_entity.pdbx_description
1 polymer ?
#
loop_
_entity_poly.entity_id
_entity_poly.type
_entity_poly.pdbx_seq_one_letter_code
_entity_poly.pdbx_strand_id
1 'polypeptide(L)'
;SSTEIKALAKETHFDEHEVSQLAERFHALDHDGSGTLSTDELCEMTELAMYPLLKRVLAMHNDSKTGVITFAEFCHTMSMLSGKATLGEKLKFAFNVFDVDQTGTIHSGELFTVFRLLTGKMHDDRDLQQIVDSYLQSFPKGLTYEAFTQMFTMSDLAKLTINV
;
A
#
# COMPACT_ATOMS: atom_id res chain seq x y z
N SER A 1 10.46 2.69 -21.62
CA SER A 1 11.60 2.68 -22.58
C SER A 1 12.77 1.82 -22.04
N SER A 2 13.76 1.43 -22.85
CA SER A 2 14.92 0.64 -22.32
C SER A 2 15.66 1.36 -21.18
N THR A 3 15.70 2.69 -21.20
CA THR A 3 16.32 3.50 -20.13
C THR A 3 15.52 3.48 -18.83
N GLU A 4 14.18 3.53 -18.95
CA GLU A 4 13.25 3.50 -17.82
C GLU A 4 13.27 2.14 -17.11
N ILE A 5 13.31 1.03 -17.87
CA ILE A 5 13.45 -0.33 -17.31
C ILE A 5 14.72 -0.44 -16.46
N LYS A 6 15.83 0.09 -16.96
CA LYS A 6 17.11 0.09 -16.24
C LYS A 6 17.13 0.96 -15.00
N ALA A 7 16.37 2.06 -15.00
CA ALA A 7 16.23 2.91 -13.83
C ALA A 7 15.40 2.19 -12.75
N LEU A 8 14.23 1.68 -13.11
CA LEU A 8 13.35 0.96 -12.20
C LEU A 8 13.98 -0.30 -11.63
N ALA A 9 14.79 -1.03 -12.42
CA ALA A 9 15.53 -2.20 -11.93
C ALA A 9 16.60 -1.85 -10.86
N LYS A 10 17.02 -0.58 -10.78
CA LYS A 10 17.94 -0.10 -9.71
C LYS A 10 17.20 0.44 -8.50
N GLU A 11 15.97 0.91 -8.69
CA GLU A 11 15.17 1.57 -7.66
C GLU A 11 14.16 0.61 -6.99
N THR A 12 14.00 -0.60 -7.53
CA THR A 12 13.09 -1.62 -7.03
C THR A 12 13.85 -2.91 -6.69
N HIS A 13 13.14 -3.87 -6.09
CA HIS A 13 13.66 -5.20 -5.83
C HIS A 13 13.68 -6.12 -7.07
N PHE A 14 13.40 -5.57 -8.24
CA PHE A 14 13.26 -6.31 -9.49
C PHE A 14 14.47 -6.13 -10.40
N ASP A 15 14.83 -7.18 -11.13
CA ASP A 15 15.80 -7.05 -12.22
C ASP A 15 15.16 -6.53 -13.52
N GLU A 16 15.98 -6.23 -14.55
CA GLU A 16 15.47 -5.70 -15.83
C GLU A 16 14.45 -6.63 -16.50
N HIS A 17 14.58 -7.94 -16.31
CA HIS A 17 13.66 -8.92 -16.89
C HIS A 17 12.32 -8.92 -16.15
N GLU A 18 12.34 -8.89 -14.83
CA GLU A 18 11.14 -8.77 -13.98
C GLU A 18 10.40 -7.45 -14.24
N VAL A 19 11.12 -6.33 -14.36
CA VAL A 19 10.51 -5.04 -14.74
C VAL A 19 9.89 -5.11 -16.14
N SER A 20 10.49 -5.84 -17.08
CA SER A 20 9.90 -6.04 -18.40
C SER A 20 8.61 -6.85 -18.34
N GLN A 21 8.54 -7.90 -17.50
CA GLN A 21 7.31 -8.65 -17.27
C GLN A 21 6.23 -7.79 -16.59
N LEU A 22 6.62 -6.91 -15.67
CA LEU A 22 5.70 -5.94 -15.07
C LEU A 22 5.16 -4.95 -16.11
N ALA A 23 5.96 -4.55 -17.10
CA ALA A 23 5.50 -3.70 -18.21
C ALA A 23 4.46 -4.40 -19.08
N GLU A 24 4.65 -5.70 -19.38
CA GLU A 24 3.66 -6.50 -20.11
C GLU A 24 2.35 -6.61 -19.32
N ARG A 25 2.42 -6.87 -18.01
CA ARG A 25 1.24 -6.90 -17.15
C ARG A 25 0.55 -5.54 -17.06
N PHE A 26 1.32 -4.46 -16.90
CA PHE A 26 0.79 -3.10 -16.86
C PHE A 26 0.02 -2.78 -18.15
N HIS A 27 0.60 -3.08 -19.31
CA HIS A 27 -0.06 -2.85 -20.60
C HIS A 27 -1.31 -3.71 -20.80
N ALA A 28 -1.33 -4.93 -20.24
CA ALA A 28 -2.51 -5.80 -20.29
C ALA A 28 -3.67 -5.29 -19.41
N LEU A 29 -3.39 -4.46 -18.40
CA LEU A 29 -4.39 -3.85 -17.52
C LEU A 29 -4.86 -2.47 -18.03
N ASP A 30 -4.03 -1.77 -18.79
CA ASP A 30 -4.31 -0.46 -19.40
C ASP A 30 -5.23 -0.63 -20.63
N HIS A 31 -6.52 -0.88 -20.37
CA HIS A 31 -7.51 -1.19 -21.42
C HIS A 31 -7.84 0.01 -22.29
N ASP A 32 -7.78 1.21 -21.70
CA ASP A 32 -8.04 2.45 -22.42
C ASP A 32 -6.81 2.98 -23.17
N GLY A 33 -5.63 2.40 -22.92
CA GLY A 33 -4.37 2.78 -23.55
C GLY A 33 -3.89 4.17 -23.14
N SER A 34 -4.30 4.66 -21.98
CA SER A 34 -3.92 5.97 -21.45
C SER A 34 -2.45 6.05 -21.07
N GLY A 35 -1.78 4.91 -20.90
CA GLY A 35 -0.42 4.81 -20.36
C GLY A 35 -0.38 4.95 -18.83
N THR A 36 -1.54 4.89 -18.19
CA THR A 36 -1.73 4.92 -16.73
C THR A 36 -2.78 3.91 -16.33
N LEU A 37 -2.77 3.44 -15.08
CA LEU A 37 -3.80 2.55 -14.58
C LEU A 37 -4.76 3.29 -13.65
N SER A 38 -6.04 3.23 -13.97
CA SER A 38 -7.11 3.62 -13.06
C SER A 38 -7.23 2.64 -11.88
N THR A 39 -7.96 3.06 -10.84
CA THR A 39 -8.25 2.16 -9.71
C THR A 39 -9.05 0.93 -10.14
N ASP A 40 -9.93 1.07 -11.14
CA ASP A 40 -10.77 -0.02 -11.60
C ASP A 40 -9.96 -1.06 -12.38
N GLU A 41 -9.05 -0.64 -13.25
CA GLU A 41 -8.13 -1.52 -13.98
C GLU A 41 -7.21 -2.30 -13.03
N LEU A 42 -6.71 -1.66 -11.97
CA LEU A 42 -5.90 -2.35 -10.95
C LEU A 42 -6.69 -3.36 -10.12
N CYS A 43 -7.99 -3.13 -9.95
CA CYS A 43 -8.87 -4.10 -9.27
C CYS A 43 -9.10 -5.38 -10.10
N GLU A 44 -8.69 -5.43 -11.38
CA GLU A 44 -8.74 -6.67 -12.17
C GLU A 44 -7.64 -7.66 -11.77
N MET A 45 -6.54 -7.19 -11.17
CA MET A 45 -5.51 -8.07 -10.63
C MET A 45 -6.05 -8.77 -9.38
N THR A 46 -6.37 -10.05 -9.48
CA THR A 46 -6.95 -10.83 -8.37
C THR A 46 -6.12 -10.80 -7.09
N GLU A 47 -4.80 -10.76 -7.23
CA GLU A 47 -3.82 -10.69 -6.15
C GLU A 47 -3.87 -9.34 -5.41
N LEU A 48 -4.23 -8.26 -6.11
CA LEU A 48 -4.40 -6.92 -5.55
C LEU A 48 -5.84 -6.67 -5.08
N ALA A 49 -6.83 -7.20 -5.79
CA ALA A 49 -8.25 -7.07 -5.46
C ALA A 49 -8.59 -7.64 -4.08
N MET A 50 -7.89 -8.70 -3.67
CA MET A 50 -8.01 -9.31 -2.34
C MET A 50 -7.34 -8.49 -1.23
N TYR A 51 -6.57 -7.46 -1.58
CA TYR A 51 -5.83 -6.65 -0.65
C TYR A 51 -6.67 -5.45 -0.19
N PRO A 52 -7.24 -5.47 1.04
CA PRO A 52 -8.24 -4.47 1.45
C PRO A 52 -7.68 -3.05 1.43
N LEU A 53 -6.37 -2.92 1.64
CA LEU A 53 -5.65 -1.65 1.69
C LEU A 53 -5.12 -1.19 0.33
N LEU A 54 -5.40 -1.90 -0.78
CA LEU A 54 -4.87 -1.56 -2.10
C LEU A 54 -5.17 -0.11 -2.45
N LYS A 55 -6.42 0.33 -2.31
CA LYS A 55 -6.82 1.71 -2.61
C LYS A 55 -6.01 2.74 -1.82
N ARG A 56 -5.60 2.42 -0.59
CA ARG A 56 -4.73 3.29 0.22
C ARG A 56 -3.27 3.22 -0.22
N VAL A 57 -2.77 2.03 -0.51
CA VAL A 57 -1.43 1.80 -1.08
C VAL A 57 -1.23 2.62 -2.37
N LEU A 58 -2.25 2.59 -3.23
CA LEU A 58 -2.33 3.30 -4.48
C LEU A 58 -2.43 4.82 -4.26
N ALA A 59 -3.23 5.26 -3.29
CA ALA A 59 -3.33 6.66 -2.92
C ALA A 59 -2.01 7.24 -2.38
N MET A 60 -1.14 6.43 -1.76
CA MET A 60 0.19 6.89 -1.32
C MET A 60 1.12 7.23 -2.47
N HIS A 61 1.04 6.48 -3.58
CA HIS A 61 1.95 6.67 -4.71
C HIS A 61 1.42 7.68 -5.72
N ASN A 62 0.13 8.01 -5.64
CA ASN A 62 -0.50 9.05 -6.45
C ASN A 62 -0.19 10.46 -5.90
N ASP A 63 1.10 10.81 -5.83
CA ASP A 63 1.58 12.14 -5.43
C ASP A 63 0.98 13.26 -6.30
N SER A 64 0.55 12.91 -7.52
CA SER A 64 -0.11 13.79 -8.47
C SER A 64 -1.60 14.06 -8.17
N LYS A 65 -2.23 13.31 -7.23
CA LYS A 65 -3.67 13.35 -6.90
C LYS A 65 -4.60 13.17 -8.11
N THR A 66 -4.09 12.59 -9.20
CA THR A 66 -4.83 12.44 -10.47
C THR A 66 -5.84 11.30 -10.43
N GLY A 67 -5.59 10.31 -9.57
CA GLY A 67 -6.46 9.13 -9.42
C GLY A 67 -6.08 7.98 -10.34
N VAL A 68 -4.96 8.13 -11.05
CA VAL A 68 -4.35 7.13 -11.93
C VAL A 68 -2.92 6.85 -11.49
N ILE A 69 -2.36 5.72 -11.95
CA ILE A 69 -1.04 5.22 -11.55
C ILE A 69 -0.16 5.05 -12.77
N THR A 70 1.03 5.62 -12.70
CA THR A 70 2.06 5.46 -13.72
C THR A 70 2.74 4.09 -13.61
N PHE A 71 3.42 3.68 -14.69
CA PHE A 71 4.19 2.44 -14.69
C PHE A 71 5.29 2.40 -13.60
N ALA A 72 5.93 3.54 -13.33
CA ALA A 72 6.93 3.64 -12.27
C ALA A 72 6.32 3.40 -10.88
N GLU A 73 5.21 4.09 -10.56
CA GLU A 73 4.48 3.92 -9.29
C GLU A 73 3.95 2.49 -9.11
N PHE A 74 3.49 1.87 -10.20
CA PHE A 74 3.12 0.45 -10.22
C PHE A 74 4.30 -0.45 -9.84
N CYS A 75 5.48 -0.25 -10.45
CA CYS A 75 6.69 -1.01 -10.15
C CYS A 75 7.15 -0.83 -8.70
N HIS A 76 7.16 0.39 -8.17
CA HIS A 76 7.50 0.64 -6.76
C HIS A 76 6.50 -0.01 -5.82
N THR A 77 5.21 0.02 -6.13
CA THR A 77 4.19 -0.65 -5.34
C THR A 77 4.42 -2.16 -5.33
N MET A 78 4.61 -2.78 -6.50
CA MET A 78 4.88 -4.22 -6.59
C MET A 78 6.17 -4.61 -5.88
N SER A 79 7.18 -3.74 -5.90
CA SER A 79 8.46 -3.94 -5.24
C SER A 79 8.29 -4.11 -3.73
N MET A 80 7.51 -3.24 -3.10
CA MET A 80 7.23 -3.28 -1.65
C MET A 80 6.35 -4.47 -1.25
N LEU A 81 5.44 -4.87 -2.15
CA LEU A 81 4.58 -6.04 -1.95
C LEU A 81 5.33 -7.36 -2.24
N SER A 82 6.45 -7.34 -2.97
CA SER A 82 7.21 -8.55 -3.30
C SER A 82 7.76 -9.25 -2.06
N GLY A 83 8.01 -10.56 -2.18
CA GLY A 83 8.71 -11.33 -1.14
C GLY A 83 10.19 -10.93 -0.94
N LYS A 84 10.74 -10.08 -1.81
CA LYS A 84 12.13 -9.61 -1.75
C LYS A 84 12.31 -8.39 -0.83
N ALA A 85 11.23 -7.63 -0.57
CA ALA A 85 11.28 -6.50 0.33
C ALA A 85 11.51 -6.95 1.78
N THR A 86 12.36 -6.24 2.50
CA THR A 86 12.68 -6.51 3.91
C THR A 86 11.49 -6.22 4.83
N LEU A 87 11.54 -6.76 6.05
CA LEU A 87 10.56 -6.44 7.10
C LEU A 87 10.46 -4.93 7.35
N GLY A 88 11.61 -4.24 7.44
CA GLY A 88 11.64 -2.80 7.72
C GLY A 88 10.97 -1.98 6.62
N GLU A 89 11.19 -2.36 5.37
CA GLU A 89 10.53 -1.75 4.21
C GLU A 89 9.02 -1.97 4.25
N LYS A 90 8.57 -3.20 4.52
CA LYS A 90 7.14 -3.52 4.65
C LYS A 90 6.48 -2.79 5.81
N LEU A 91 7.15 -2.68 6.96
CA LEU A 91 6.68 -1.91 8.12
C LEU A 91 6.55 -0.43 7.77
N LYS A 92 7.55 0.15 7.13
CA LYS A 92 7.53 1.56 6.75
C LYS A 92 6.44 1.85 5.73
N PHE A 93 6.27 0.96 4.75
CA PHE A 93 5.20 1.04 3.78
C PHE A 93 3.83 0.93 4.45
N ALA A 94 3.62 -0.07 5.31
CA ALA A 94 2.36 -0.24 6.05
C ALA A 94 2.06 0.98 6.93
N PHE A 95 3.07 1.57 7.58
CA PHE A 95 2.90 2.79 8.35
C PHE A 95 2.40 3.95 7.47
N ASN A 96 3.05 4.18 6.32
CA ASN A 96 2.65 5.24 5.40
C ASN A 96 1.23 5.00 4.84
N VAL A 97 0.78 3.75 4.71
CA VAL A 97 -0.60 3.44 4.27
C VAL A 97 -1.61 3.97 5.28
N PHE A 98 -1.24 3.99 6.57
CA PHE A 98 -2.09 4.49 7.64
C PHE A 98 -1.95 6.02 7.74
N ASP A 99 -0.73 6.56 7.79
CA ASP A 99 -0.37 7.99 7.88
C ASP A 99 -0.53 8.72 6.54
N VAL A 100 -1.77 9.00 6.15
CA VAL A 100 -2.12 9.56 4.82
C VAL A 100 -1.74 11.03 4.71
N ASP A 101 -1.80 11.77 5.81
CA ASP A 101 -1.37 13.18 5.81
C ASP A 101 0.16 13.34 5.98
N GLN A 102 0.88 12.23 6.09
CA GLN A 102 2.34 12.16 6.24
C GLN A 102 2.84 13.00 7.42
N THR A 103 2.06 13.07 8.50
CA THR A 103 2.46 13.77 9.72
C THR A 103 3.54 13.01 10.50
N GLY A 104 3.83 11.77 10.11
CA GLY A 104 4.74 10.86 10.80
C GLY A 104 4.10 10.22 12.03
N THR A 105 2.79 10.40 12.21
CA THR A 105 2.05 9.90 13.38
C THR A 105 0.62 9.56 12.99
N ILE A 106 0.19 8.33 13.27
CA ILE A 106 -1.18 7.89 12.92
C ILE A 106 -2.14 8.36 14.00
N HIS A 107 -3.16 9.12 13.60
CA HIS A 107 -4.19 9.64 14.50
C HIS A 107 -5.49 8.82 14.45
N SER A 108 -6.42 9.10 15.37
CA SER A 108 -7.69 8.35 15.53
C SER A 108 -8.46 8.21 14.22
N GLY A 109 -8.60 9.28 13.43
CA GLY A 109 -9.32 9.23 12.15
C GLY A 109 -8.65 8.32 11.12
N GLU A 110 -7.33 8.30 11.07
CA GLU A 110 -6.56 7.47 10.14
C GLU A 110 -6.63 5.99 10.51
N LEU A 111 -6.44 5.70 11.79
CA LEU A 111 -6.55 4.34 12.33
C LEU A 111 -7.98 3.79 12.17
N PHE A 112 -8.99 4.61 12.44
CA PHE A 112 -10.40 4.27 12.22
C PHE A 112 -10.66 3.91 10.77
N THR A 113 -10.19 4.73 9.83
CA THR A 113 -10.43 4.51 8.39
C THR A 113 -9.85 3.17 7.94
N VAL A 114 -8.64 2.83 8.39
CA VAL A 114 -8.01 1.55 8.06
C VAL A 114 -8.75 0.40 8.72
N PHE A 115 -9.11 0.49 10.00
CA PHE A 115 -9.83 -0.59 10.67
C PHE A 115 -11.22 -0.81 10.09
N ARG A 116 -11.91 0.25 9.66
CA ARG A 116 -13.21 0.16 8.98
C ARG A 116 -13.09 -0.59 7.65
N LEU A 117 -12.01 -0.33 6.92
CA LEU A 117 -11.72 -1.01 5.65
C LEU A 117 -11.39 -2.50 5.85
N LEU A 118 -10.67 -2.85 6.92
CA LEU A 118 -10.31 -4.23 7.25
C LEU A 118 -11.46 -5.05 7.85
N THR A 119 -12.28 -4.44 8.70
CA THR A 119 -13.38 -5.11 9.41
C THR A 119 -14.71 -5.04 8.64
N GLY A 120 -14.79 -4.19 7.61
CA GLY A 120 -16.01 -3.98 6.84
C GLY A 120 -17.17 -3.54 7.75
N LYS A 121 -18.34 -4.14 7.56
CA LYS A 121 -19.56 -3.86 8.35
C LYS A 121 -19.73 -4.78 9.58
N MET A 122 -18.67 -5.46 10.03
CA MET A 122 -18.73 -6.37 11.18
C MET A 122 -19.05 -5.65 12.50
N HIS A 123 -18.63 -4.39 12.61
CA HIS A 123 -18.91 -3.51 13.76
C HIS A 123 -19.67 -2.28 13.28
N ASP A 124 -20.49 -1.68 14.14
CA ASP A 124 -21.00 -0.34 13.88
C ASP A 124 -19.87 0.71 14.09
N ASP A 125 -20.08 1.92 13.57
CA ASP A 125 -19.05 2.96 13.64
C ASP A 125 -18.75 3.39 15.09
N ARG A 126 -19.71 3.24 16.01
CA ARG A 126 -19.54 3.65 17.41
C ARG A 126 -18.64 2.66 18.15
N ASP A 127 -18.92 1.37 18.03
CA ASP A 127 -18.13 0.30 18.63
C ASP A 127 -16.71 0.31 18.07
N LEU A 128 -16.58 0.51 16.75
CA LEU A 128 -15.29 0.64 16.11
C LEU A 128 -14.51 1.85 16.62
N GLN A 129 -15.17 3.01 16.76
CA GLN A 129 -14.54 4.21 17.30
C GLN A 129 -14.10 4.01 18.76
N GLN A 130 -14.90 3.31 19.58
CA GLN A 130 -14.51 2.99 20.96
C GLN A 130 -13.28 2.09 21.03
N ILE A 131 -13.15 1.13 20.11
CA ILE A 131 -11.95 0.27 20.01
C ILE A 131 -10.73 1.13 19.66
N VAL A 132 -10.85 2.01 18.66
CA VAL A 132 -9.77 2.92 18.22
C VAL A 132 -9.37 3.86 19.35
N ASP A 133 -10.33 4.48 20.03
CA ASP A 133 -10.05 5.43 21.12
C ASP A 133 -9.41 4.73 22.32
N SER A 134 -9.93 3.56 22.70
CA SER A 134 -9.36 2.75 23.79
C SER A 134 -7.92 2.35 23.48
N TYR A 135 -7.62 2.06 22.22
CA TYR A 135 -6.27 1.73 21.77
C TYR A 135 -5.33 2.94 21.83
N LEU A 136 -5.78 4.11 21.39
CA LEU A 136 -4.98 5.34 21.36
C LEU A 136 -4.82 6.02 22.73
N GLN A 137 -5.54 5.59 23.77
CA GLN A 137 -5.33 6.08 25.14
C GLN A 137 -3.88 5.90 25.62
N SER A 138 -3.22 4.83 25.20
CA SER A 138 -1.80 4.59 25.50
C SER A 138 -0.84 5.44 24.64
N PHE A 139 -1.36 6.14 23.63
CA PHE A 139 -0.61 6.92 22.65
C PHE A 139 -1.18 8.35 22.54
N PRO A 140 -1.05 9.19 23.59
CA PRO A 140 -1.69 10.51 23.67
C PRO A 140 -1.22 11.51 22.60
N LYS A 141 -0.09 11.23 21.95
CA LYS A 141 0.45 12.03 20.84
C LYS A 141 0.11 11.45 19.47
N GLY A 142 -0.70 10.38 19.41
CA GLY A 142 -0.88 9.54 18.23
C GLY A 142 0.17 8.44 18.15
N LEU A 143 -0.02 7.51 17.21
CA LEU A 143 0.82 6.34 17.07
C LEU A 143 2.02 6.63 16.16
N THR A 144 3.20 6.76 16.76
CA THR A 144 4.46 6.99 16.02
C THR A 144 4.92 5.72 15.31
N TYR A 145 5.87 5.86 14.38
CA TYR A 145 6.47 4.72 13.70
C TYR A 145 7.09 3.71 14.68
N GLU A 146 7.78 4.17 15.72
CA GLU A 146 8.39 3.29 16.72
C GLU A 146 7.31 2.46 17.43
N ALA A 147 6.21 3.10 17.85
CA ALA A 147 5.10 2.42 18.49
C ALA A 147 4.39 1.44 17.54
N PHE A 148 4.19 1.83 16.28
CA PHE A 148 3.64 0.97 15.23
C PHE A 148 4.46 -0.30 15.05
N THR A 149 5.79 -0.19 14.92
CA THR A 149 6.67 -1.36 14.71
C THR A 149 6.72 -2.32 15.88
N GLN A 150 6.41 -1.88 17.09
CA GLN A 150 6.31 -2.74 18.28
C GLN A 150 5.00 -3.53 18.33
N MET A 151 3.98 -3.10 17.60
CA MET A 151 2.65 -3.71 17.64
C MET A 151 2.38 -4.68 16.49
N PHE A 152 3.00 -4.47 15.32
CA PHE A 152 2.84 -5.37 14.19
C PHE A 152 3.96 -6.40 14.15
N THR A 153 3.58 -7.68 14.09
CA THR A 153 4.53 -8.78 13.94
C THR A 153 4.76 -9.13 12.47
N MET A 154 5.84 -9.86 12.18
CA MET A 154 6.06 -10.44 10.84
C MET A 154 4.87 -11.27 10.35
N SER A 155 4.14 -11.92 11.24
CA SER A 155 2.96 -12.72 10.89
C SER A 155 1.79 -11.86 10.42
N ASP A 156 1.65 -10.65 10.97
CA ASP A 156 0.61 -9.70 10.57
C ASP A 156 0.91 -9.10 9.19
N LEU A 157 2.20 -8.85 8.91
CA LEU A 157 2.67 -8.27 7.65
C LEU A 157 2.93 -9.32 6.57
N ALA A 158 3.01 -10.60 6.89
CA ALA A 158 3.12 -11.66 5.87
C ALA A 158 1.91 -11.66 4.92
N LYS A 159 0.75 -11.20 5.41
CA LYS A 159 -0.46 -10.96 4.60
C LYS A 159 -0.29 -9.80 3.61
N LEU A 160 0.72 -8.97 3.79
CA LEU A 160 1.03 -7.84 2.91
C LEU A 160 1.86 -8.27 1.69
N THR A 161 2.35 -9.51 1.64
CA THR A 161 3.23 -10.01 0.58
C THR A 161 2.45 -10.64 -0.57
N ILE A 162 2.83 -10.30 -1.79
CA ILE A 162 2.34 -10.90 -3.02
C ILE A 162 3.48 -11.72 -3.62
N ASN A 163 3.15 -12.94 -4.05
CA ASN A 163 4.05 -13.73 -4.89
C ASN A 163 3.93 -13.15 -6.30
N VAL A 164 4.82 -12.22 -6.62
CA VAL A 164 4.92 -11.59 -7.94
C VAL A 164 5.52 -12.58 -8.93
#